data_AF-A0A9P7NYA5-F1
#
_entry.id   AF-A0A9P7NYA5-F1
#
_cell.length_a   1.000
_cell.length_b   1.000
_cell.length_c   1.000
_cell.angle_alpha   90.00
_cell.angle_beta   90.00
_cell.angle_gamma   90.00
#
_symmetry.space_group_name_H-M   'P 1'
#
loop_
_entity.id
_entity.type
_entity.pdbx_description
1 polymer ?
#
loop_
_entity_poly.entity_id
_entity_poly.type
_entity_poly.pdbx_seq_one_letter_code
_entity_poly.pdbx_strand_id
1 'polypeptide(L)'
;MADLEHLTSQALALRAKEKQKMDVLADLHPTDKTGWWKRTQWVAHLGNSNLQYLAHAARLPRADEPELKLVADAVDELIEDCVKGLESAPMTARRLIRGVGEDPHPQPLGRLDQPDTQTRYANYWKRLICYMIRVAQSEGSVSVHGDDVTSRPIVQQDTMEDARRLFPWTNETREKAEIILQAVTRRSGVKESIMEFSRCVVIQHVCDSDFANPVIHFMAVLGIHQDRGTLREGQDYSSILAGLVYCVRVISLELLLLSNGSRGTPEISNFKMQRREYLQDGSMGLLPAIISLLAYAKTIAKNYTNFGAVFWEDGNCVMVYKGARIAMDHFRAMVENAIHDAEDLLWLDLMSTPLESNRFELKLNDLSDDMSSRELGYSFVDHPKNHLATKSLDVTATRLLVSENGKKMFRDGKWHPMLTADYLRRVELFRKLLLFCVHVTGGQPARGTEILSLRFKNGCVRPRNIFILDG
;
A
#
# COMPACT_ATOMS: atom_id res chain seq x y z
N MET A 1 -10.80 47.14 -19.93
CA MET A 1 -12.13 46.91 -19.32
C MET A 1 -12.71 45.55 -19.73
N ALA A 2 -12.69 45.19 -21.01
CA ALA A 2 -13.17 43.88 -21.50
C ALA A 2 -12.50 42.65 -20.83
N ASP A 3 -11.18 42.68 -20.57
CA ASP A 3 -10.49 41.57 -19.90
C ASP A 3 -10.89 41.41 -18.43
N LEU A 4 -11.24 42.52 -17.75
CA LEU A 4 -11.66 42.49 -16.35
C LEU A 4 -13.07 41.89 -16.24
N GLU A 5 -13.98 42.29 -17.13
CA GLU A 5 -15.34 41.73 -17.21
C GLU A 5 -15.33 40.23 -17.54
N HIS A 6 -14.44 39.80 -18.44
CA HIS A 6 -14.26 38.39 -18.78
C HIS A 6 -13.74 37.56 -17.59
N LEU A 7 -12.72 38.05 -16.87
CA LEU A 7 -12.22 37.40 -15.65
C LEU A 7 -13.27 37.33 -14.54
N THR A 8 -14.07 38.40 -14.39
CA THR A 8 -15.15 38.45 -13.39
C THR A 8 -16.26 37.46 -13.73
N SER A 9 -16.62 37.33 -15.01
CA SER A 9 -17.60 36.36 -15.51
C SER A 9 -17.13 34.91 -15.28
N GLN A 10 -15.86 34.61 -15.56
CA GLN A 10 -15.27 33.29 -15.28
C GLN A 10 -15.27 32.96 -13.79
N ALA A 11 -14.90 33.91 -12.92
CA ALA A 11 -14.94 33.73 -11.47
C ALA A 11 -16.36 33.46 -10.95
N LEU A 12 -17.36 34.16 -11.47
CA LEU A 12 -18.78 33.93 -11.13
C LEU A 12 -19.27 32.54 -11.59
N ALA A 13 -18.90 32.11 -12.79
CA ALA A 13 -19.26 30.78 -13.30
C ALA A 13 -18.60 29.65 -12.48
N LEU A 14 -17.37 29.87 -12.01
CA LEU A 14 -16.65 28.91 -11.17
C LEU A 14 -17.31 28.80 -9.79
N ARG A 15 -17.65 29.94 -9.16
CA ARG A 15 -18.42 30.00 -7.91
C ARG A 15 -19.80 29.34 -8.03
N ALA A 16 -20.49 29.52 -9.14
CA ALA A 16 -21.77 28.87 -9.40
C ALA A 16 -21.63 27.33 -9.49
N LYS A 17 -20.57 26.83 -10.14
CA LYS A 17 -20.27 25.38 -10.20
C LYS A 17 -19.88 24.82 -8.83
N GLU A 18 -19.09 25.56 -8.04
CA GLU A 18 -18.73 25.18 -6.67
C GLU A 18 -19.98 25.10 -5.79
N LYS A 19 -20.82 26.13 -5.83
CA LYS A 19 -22.09 26.17 -5.10
C LYS A 19 -23.01 25.02 -5.50
N GLN A 20 -23.14 24.74 -6.80
CA GLN A 20 -23.94 23.60 -7.28
C GLN A 20 -23.43 22.25 -6.73
N LYS A 21 -22.12 22.04 -6.64
CA LYS A 21 -21.57 20.82 -6.03
C LYS A 21 -21.86 20.74 -4.52
N MET A 22 -21.78 21.86 -3.82
CA MET A 22 -22.12 21.94 -2.40
C MET A 22 -23.61 21.63 -2.16
N ASP A 23 -24.49 22.18 -3.00
CA ASP A 23 -25.93 21.95 -2.94
C ASP A 23 -26.29 20.46 -3.19
N VAL A 24 -25.59 19.77 -4.11
CA VAL A 24 -25.79 18.32 -4.38
C VAL A 24 -25.43 17.44 -3.19
N LEU A 25 -24.41 17.80 -2.40
CA LEU A 25 -24.07 17.07 -1.17
C LEU A 25 -25.10 17.33 -0.07
N ALA A 26 -25.68 18.53 -0.02
CA ALA A 26 -26.69 18.89 0.97
C ALA A 26 -28.02 18.16 0.74
N ASP A 27 -28.36 17.81 -0.51
CA ASP A 27 -29.59 17.09 -0.88
C ASP A 27 -29.32 15.87 -1.77
N LEU A 28 -28.76 14.82 -1.15
CA LEU A 28 -28.54 13.53 -1.82
C LEU A 28 -29.84 12.90 -2.32
N HIS A 29 -29.82 12.47 -3.58
CA HIS A 29 -30.89 11.65 -4.13
C HIS A 29 -31.09 10.37 -3.29
N PRO A 30 -32.34 9.89 -3.08
CA PRO A 30 -32.61 8.73 -2.21
C PRO A 30 -31.84 7.45 -2.56
N THR A 31 -31.55 7.22 -3.84
CA THR A 31 -30.75 6.07 -4.31
C THR A 31 -29.29 6.14 -3.88
N ASP A 32 -28.79 7.36 -3.64
CA ASP A 32 -27.40 7.61 -3.29
C ASP A 32 -27.20 7.53 -1.77
N LYS A 33 -28.27 7.32 -0.97
CA LYS A 33 -28.22 7.10 0.48
C LYS A 33 -27.85 5.65 0.82
N THR A 34 -26.69 5.21 0.33
CA THR A 34 -26.13 3.88 0.60
C THR A 34 -25.85 3.67 2.09
N GLY A 35 -25.70 2.40 2.51
CA GLY A 35 -25.30 2.06 3.88
C GLY A 35 -23.95 2.66 4.29
N TRP A 36 -23.06 2.89 3.32
CA TRP A 36 -21.78 3.59 3.54
C TRP A 36 -21.97 5.01 4.06
N TRP A 37 -22.84 5.79 3.41
CA TRP A 37 -23.08 7.18 3.81
C TRP A 37 -23.85 7.28 5.12
N LYS A 38 -24.76 6.33 5.39
CA LYS A 38 -25.43 6.22 6.70
C LYS A 38 -24.46 5.86 7.82
N ARG A 39 -23.48 4.99 7.56
CA ARG A 39 -22.48 4.58 8.57
C ARG A 39 -21.44 5.66 8.81
N THR A 40 -20.96 6.33 7.76
CA THR A 40 -19.89 7.32 7.86
C THR A 40 -20.36 8.70 8.26
N GLN A 41 -21.60 9.07 7.92
CA GLN A 41 -22.15 10.42 8.15
C GLN A 41 -21.34 11.55 7.50
N TRP A 42 -20.40 11.24 6.60
CA TRP A 42 -19.52 12.24 6.00
C TRP A 42 -20.26 13.27 5.16
N VAL A 43 -21.35 12.87 4.51
CA VAL A 43 -22.12 13.79 3.67
C VAL A 43 -22.81 14.86 4.52
N ALA A 44 -23.32 14.48 5.69
CA ALA A 44 -23.87 15.44 6.64
C ALA A 44 -22.77 16.31 7.27
N HIS A 45 -21.67 15.70 7.72
CA HIS A 45 -20.55 16.39 8.37
C HIS A 45 -19.83 17.40 7.47
N LEU A 46 -19.57 17.01 6.21
CA LEU A 46 -18.92 17.84 5.20
C LEU A 46 -19.93 18.67 4.39
N GLY A 47 -21.21 18.59 4.74
CA GLY A 47 -22.29 19.34 4.09
C GLY A 47 -21.97 20.83 4.05
N ASN A 48 -22.37 21.50 2.97
CA ASN A 48 -22.11 22.93 2.75
C ASN A 48 -20.63 23.33 2.83
N SER A 49 -19.70 22.42 2.53
CA SER A 49 -18.25 22.69 2.55
C SER A 49 -17.64 22.54 1.15
N ASN A 50 -16.59 23.31 0.85
CA ASN A 50 -15.81 23.16 -0.37
C ASN A 50 -14.86 21.96 -0.24
N LEU A 51 -15.29 20.82 -0.79
CA LEU A 51 -14.51 19.57 -0.74
C LEU A 51 -13.12 19.67 -1.38
N GLN A 52 -12.97 20.50 -2.44
CA GLN A 52 -11.67 20.66 -3.08
C GLN A 52 -10.70 21.41 -2.18
N TYR A 53 -11.16 22.43 -1.47
CA TYR A 53 -10.34 23.16 -0.50
C TYR A 53 -9.97 22.29 0.70
N LEU A 54 -10.90 21.52 1.25
CA LEU A 54 -10.60 20.55 2.33
C LEU A 54 -9.57 19.50 1.88
N ALA A 55 -9.77 18.90 0.70
CA ALA A 55 -8.83 17.93 0.15
C ALA A 55 -7.45 18.53 -0.13
N HIS A 56 -7.42 19.79 -0.58
CA HIS A 56 -6.20 20.56 -0.79
C HIS A 56 -5.50 20.85 0.53
N ALA A 57 -6.21 21.28 1.58
CA ALA A 57 -5.64 21.53 2.91
C ALA A 57 -4.99 20.27 3.53
N ALA A 58 -5.57 19.09 3.26
CA ALA A 58 -5.06 17.80 3.72
C ALA A 58 -3.90 17.22 2.90
N ARG A 59 -3.31 17.96 1.96
CA ARG A 59 -2.20 17.49 1.12
C ARG A 59 -0.88 17.37 1.92
N LEU A 60 0.05 16.60 1.37
CA LEU A 60 1.44 16.60 1.84
C LEU A 60 2.10 17.97 1.58
N PRO A 61 3.05 18.39 2.43
CA PRO A 61 3.72 19.69 2.28
C PRO A 61 4.48 19.81 0.96
N ARG A 62 4.49 21.02 0.41
CA ARG A 62 5.19 21.37 -0.83
C ARG A 62 6.51 22.10 -0.53
N ALA A 63 7.24 22.47 -1.58
CA ALA A 63 8.53 23.15 -1.46
C ALA A 63 8.44 24.54 -0.82
N ASP A 64 7.29 25.20 -0.97
CA ASP A 64 6.92 26.50 -0.40
C ASP A 64 6.44 26.43 1.06
N GLU A 65 6.36 25.23 1.65
CA GLU A 65 5.93 25.01 3.04
C GLU A 65 7.08 24.40 3.88
N PRO A 66 8.21 25.12 4.11
CA PRO A 66 9.40 24.55 4.75
C PRO A 66 9.16 24.15 6.22
N GLU A 67 8.32 24.88 6.94
CA GLU A 67 7.92 24.53 8.31
C GLU A 67 7.13 23.21 8.36
N LEU A 68 6.20 23.01 7.43
CA LEU A 68 5.44 21.76 7.34
C LEU A 68 6.28 20.61 6.81
N LYS A 69 7.34 20.86 6.03
CA LYS A 69 8.34 19.83 5.71
C LYS A 69 9.05 19.34 6.97
N LEU A 70 9.50 20.25 7.85
CA LEU A 70 10.10 19.86 9.13
C LEU A 70 9.14 19.02 9.98
N VAL A 71 7.85 19.41 10.03
CA VAL A 71 6.80 18.61 10.70
C VAL A 71 6.66 17.24 10.04
N ALA A 72 6.61 17.18 8.71
CA ALA A 72 6.46 15.93 7.98
C ALA A 72 7.63 14.97 8.19
N ASP A 73 8.86 15.47 8.18
CA ASP A 73 10.07 14.69 8.43
C ASP A 73 10.06 14.16 9.87
N ALA A 74 9.66 14.98 10.85
CA ALA A 74 9.50 14.55 12.24
C ALA A 74 8.41 13.48 12.42
N VAL A 75 7.32 13.50 11.63
CA VAL A 75 6.33 12.42 11.63
C VAL A 75 6.90 11.13 11.05
N ASP A 76 7.69 11.19 9.98
CA ASP A 76 8.34 9.99 9.43
C ASP A 76 9.30 9.37 10.44
N GLU A 77 10.11 10.18 11.10
CA GLU A 77 11.00 9.74 12.19
C GLU A 77 10.20 9.12 13.34
N LEU A 78 9.11 9.75 13.79
CA LEU A 78 8.26 9.24 14.86
C LEU A 78 7.71 7.85 14.52
N ILE A 79 7.11 7.71 13.34
CA ILE A 79 6.50 6.44 12.94
C ILE A 79 7.56 5.36 12.77
N GLU A 80 8.71 5.69 12.20
CA GLU A 80 9.82 4.75 12.05
C GLU A 80 10.38 4.31 13.41
N ASP A 81 10.50 5.21 14.39
CA ASP A 81 10.88 4.87 15.76
C ASP A 81 9.86 3.94 16.43
N CYS A 82 8.55 4.22 16.30
CA CYS A 82 7.50 3.33 16.80
C CYS A 82 7.56 1.93 16.14
N VAL A 83 7.89 1.87 14.84
CA VAL A 83 8.02 0.59 14.11
C VAL A 83 9.28 -0.17 14.56
N LYS A 84 10.41 0.50 14.74
CA LYS A 84 11.63 -0.10 15.32
C LYS A 84 11.37 -0.61 16.73
N GLY A 85 10.56 0.11 17.52
CA GLY A 85 10.12 -0.29 18.85
C GLY A 85 9.50 -1.70 18.90
N LEU A 86 8.85 -2.16 17.82
CA LEU A 86 8.26 -3.49 17.71
C LEU A 86 9.28 -4.62 17.92
N GLU A 87 10.52 -4.47 17.44
CA GLU A 87 11.54 -5.52 17.56
C GLU A 87 11.87 -5.80 19.03
N SER A 88 11.86 -4.74 19.83
CA SER A 88 12.16 -4.80 21.25
C SER A 88 10.92 -5.13 22.11
N ALA A 89 9.71 -5.02 21.57
CA ALA A 89 8.47 -5.21 22.32
C ALA A 89 8.16 -6.70 22.59
N PRO A 90 7.64 -7.05 23.78
CA PRO A 90 7.24 -8.42 24.12
C PRO A 90 6.27 -9.00 23.09
N MET A 91 6.46 -10.27 22.73
CA MET A 91 5.62 -10.98 21.76
C MET A 91 4.12 -10.88 22.10
N THR A 92 3.78 -11.07 23.38
CA THR A 92 2.39 -10.98 23.86
C THR A 92 1.80 -9.59 23.66
N ALA A 93 2.55 -8.52 23.91
CA ALA A 93 2.07 -7.15 23.70
C ALA A 93 1.81 -6.88 22.21
N ARG A 94 2.72 -7.32 21.33
CA ARG A 94 2.54 -7.22 19.87
C ARG A 94 1.34 -8.00 19.36
N ARG A 95 1.02 -9.15 19.96
CA ARG A 95 -0.18 -9.93 19.64
C ARG A 95 -1.45 -9.27 20.17
N LEU A 96 -1.42 -8.70 21.38
CA LEU A 96 -2.54 -8.00 21.99
C LEU A 96 -2.90 -6.71 21.23
N ILE A 97 -1.92 -5.90 20.84
CA ILE A 97 -2.16 -4.65 20.10
C ILE A 97 -2.63 -4.92 18.65
N ARG A 98 -2.23 -6.05 18.07
CA ARG A 98 -2.74 -6.51 16.76
C ARG A 98 -4.16 -7.07 16.85
N GLY A 99 -4.51 -7.68 17.98
CA GLY A 99 -5.84 -8.23 18.24
C GLY A 99 -6.89 -7.14 18.44
N VAL A 100 -8.14 -7.49 18.20
CA VAL A 100 -9.30 -6.61 18.41
C VAL A 100 -10.03 -6.96 19.70
N GLY A 101 -10.21 -8.25 20.01
CA GLY A 101 -10.85 -8.73 21.25
C GLY A 101 -9.90 -8.89 22.44
N GLU A 102 -10.33 -9.59 23.48
CA GLU A 102 -9.51 -9.84 24.68
C GLU A 102 -8.31 -10.76 24.39
N ASP A 103 -8.51 -11.74 23.52
CA ASP A 103 -7.49 -12.75 23.20
C ASP A 103 -6.35 -12.21 22.31
N PRO A 104 -5.09 -12.62 22.56
CA PRO A 104 -3.97 -12.22 21.73
C PRO A 104 -4.07 -12.82 20.31
N HIS A 105 -3.96 -11.97 19.30
CA HIS A 105 -3.98 -12.37 17.89
C HIS A 105 -2.92 -13.46 17.58
N PRO A 106 -3.18 -14.46 16.70
CA PRO A 106 -2.22 -15.54 16.43
C PRO A 106 -0.85 -15.06 15.94
N GLN A 107 -0.84 -14.00 15.13
CA GLN A 107 0.38 -13.35 14.66
C GLN A 107 0.65 -12.05 15.44
N PRO A 108 1.91 -11.71 15.75
CA PRO A 108 2.26 -10.42 16.33
C PRO A 108 2.11 -9.28 15.32
N LEU A 109 1.95 -8.03 15.79
CA LEU A 109 2.21 -6.85 14.97
C LEU A 109 3.69 -6.84 14.57
N GLY A 110 3.97 -6.50 13.32
CA GLY A 110 5.33 -6.44 12.78
C GLY A 110 5.49 -5.27 11.81
N ARG A 111 6.74 -5.01 11.44
CA ARG A 111 7.07 -4.16 10.29
C ARG A 111 6.39 -4.73 9.03
N LEU A 112 5.92 -3.86 8.16
CA LEU A 112 5.32 -4.26 6.90
C LEU A 112 6.40 -4.73 5.92
N ASP A 113 6.14 -5.82 5.20
CA ASP A 113 7.12 -6.42 4.30
C ASP A 113 7.52 -5.51 3.12
N GLN A 114 6.58 -4.66 2.67
CA GLN A 114 6.81 -3.71 1.59
C GLN A 114 7.07 -2.31 2.15
N PRO A 115 8.29 -1.76 1.98
CA PRO A 115 8.64 -0.42 2.47
C PRO A 115 7.69 0.68 1.96
N ASP A 116 7.31 0.63 0.68
CA ASP A 116 6.41 1.60 0.07
C ASP A 116 5.02 1.62 0.75
N THR A 117 4.56 0.47 1.26
CA THR A 117 3.29 0.40 2.00
C THR A 117 3.42 1.09 3.35
N GLN A 118 4.55 0.92 4.05
CA GLN A 118 4.80 1.61 5.31
C GLN A 118 4.86 3.13 5.09
N THR A 119 5.60 3.60 4.09
CA THR A 119 5.67 5.02 3.73
C THR A 119 4.27 5.57 3.40
N ARG A 120 3.46 4.84 2.63
CA ARG A 120 2.08 5.23 2.33
C ARG A 120 1.23 5.35 3.60
N TYR A 121 1.38 4.44 4.55
CA TYR A 121 0.63 4.47 5.81
C TYR A 121 1.05 5.65 6.69
N ALA A 122 2.37 5.85 6.87
CA ALA A 122 2.92 7.01 7.57
C ALA A 122 2.44 8.33 6.96
N ASN A 123 2.31 8.40 5.63
CA ASN A 123 1.79 9.58 4.95
C ASN A 123 0.36 9.96 5.36
N TYR A 124 -0.50 9.03 5.79
CA TYR A 124 -1.82 9.40 6.29
C TYR A 124 -1.74 10.15 7.62
N TRP A 125 -0.89 9.70 8.54
CA TRP A 125 -0.65 10.40 9.81
C TRP A 125 0.08 11.73 9.58
N LYS A 126 1.05 11.76 8.67
CA LYS A 126 1.74 12.99 8.26
C LYS A 126 0.77 14.05 7.72
N ARG A 127 -0.16 13.64 6.86
CA ARG A 127 -1.19 14.54 6.33
C ARG A 127 -2.12 15.05 7.43
N LEU A 128 -2.47 14.23 8.43
CA LEU A 128 -3.25 14.65 9.60
C LEU A 128 -2.55 15.80 10.34
N ILE A 129 -1.29 15.59 10.72
CA ILE A 129 -0.52 16.60 11.48
C ILE A 129 -0.33 17.86 10.64
N CYS A 130 0.03 17.76 9.36
CA CYS A 130 0.16 18.93 8.49
C CYS A 130 -1.17 19.67 8.30
N TYR A 131 -2.28 18.96 8.13
CA TYR A 131 -3.61 19.54 8.01
C TYR A 131 -3.99 20.34 9.26
N MET A 132 -3.81 19.74 10.43
CA MET A 132 -4.03 20.41 11.72
C MET A 132 -3.18 21.68 11.85
N ILE A 133 -1.88 21.61 11.54
CA ILE A 133 -1.00 22.78 11.64
C ILE A 133 -1.44 23.89 10.69
N ARG A 134 -1.86 23.56 9.45
CA ARG A 134 -2.43 24.55 8.52
C ARG A 134 -3.70 25.20 9.09
N VAL A 135 -4.58 24.42 9.72
CA VAL A 135 -5.77 24.96 10.38
C VAL A 135 -5.37 25.96 11.46
N ALA A 136 -4.46 25.57 12.38
CA ALA A 136 -3.99 26.42 13.48
C ALA A 136 -3.33 27.73 12.97
N GLN A 137 -2.46 27.65 11.96
CA GLN A 137 -1.81 28.83 11.37
C GLN A 137 -2.82 29.79 10.72
N SER A 138 -3.88 29.23 10.11
CA SER A 138 -4.89 30.05 9.43
C SER A 138 -5.82 30.81 10.39
N GLU A 139 -5.95 30.39 11.66
CA GLU A 139 -6.73 31.11 12.68
C GLU A 139 -6.11 32.47 13.05
N GLY A 140 -4.78 32.58 13.04
CA GLY A 140 -4.07 33.84 13.34
C GLY A 140 -4.06 34.86 12.20
N SER A 141 -4.45 34.45 10.99
CA SER A 141 -4.32 35.27 9.76
C SER A 141 -5.52 36.18 9.48
N VAL A 142 -6.62 36.04 10.25
CA VAL A 142 -7.90 36.75 10.00
C VAL A 142 -7.90 38.19 10.56
N SER A 143 -6.85 38.60 11.28
CA SER A 143 -6.79 39.87 12.03
C SER A 143 -5.94 40.96 11.37
N VAL A 144 -6.13 41.28 10.10
CA VAL A 144 -5.65 42.56 9.50
C VAL A 144 -6.60 43.02 8.40
N HIS A 145 -7.74 43.62 8.75
CA HIS A 145 -8.37 44.64 7.92
C HIS A 145 -8.48 45.90 8.77
N GLY A 146 -7.35 46.62 8.86
CA GLY A 146 -7.36 48.01 9.31
C GLY A 146 -8.11 48.87 8.29
N ASP A 147 -8.80 49.87 8.81
CA ASP A 147 -9.60 50.87 8.11
C ASP A 147 -8.80 51.68 7.06
N ASP A 148 -8.48 51.09 5.91
CA ASP A 148 -7.93 51.83 4.77
C ASP A 148 -8.89 51.77 3.57
N VAL A 149 -9.62 52.87 3.39
CA VAL A 149 -10.81 53.02 2.53
C VAL A 149 -10.46 53.22 1.04
N THR A 150 -9.24 52.94 0.58
CA THR A 150 -8.82 53.28 -0.80
C THR A 150 -8.44 52.12 -1.72
N SER A 151 -8.55 50.86 -1.28
CA SER A 151 -8.33 49.70 -2.15
C SER A 151 -9.59 48.85 -2.25
N ARG A 152 -10.17 48.72 -3.46
CA ARG A 152 -11.25 47.77 -3.72
C ARG A 152 -10.79 46.37 -3.28
N PRO A 153 -11.55 45.64 -2.45
CA PRO A 153 -11.11 44.35 -1.97
C PRO A 153 -11.11 43.38 -3.16
N ILE A 154 -9.92 42.94 -3.57
CA ILE A 154 -9.81 41.64 -4.23
C ILE A 154 -10.24 40.67 -3.14
N VAL A 155 -11.50 40.21 -3.18
CA VAL A 155 -12.00 39.19 -2.24
C VAL A 155 -11.22 37.91 -2.54
N GLN A 156 -10.08 37.75 -1.88
CA GLN A 156 -9.29 36.53 -1.91
C GLN A 156 -10.13 35.48 -1.19
N GLN A 157 -10.61 34.48 -1.92
CA GLN A 157 -11.51 33.46 -1.40
C GLN A 157 -10.78 32.69 -0.29
N ASP A 158 -11.39 32.61 0.89
CA ASP A 158 -10.78 31.99 2.06
C ASP A 158 -10.79 30.47 1.91
N THR A 159 -9.70 29.91 1.42
CA THR A 159 -9.62 28.47 1.13
C THR A 159 -9.52 27.59 2.39
N MET A 160 -9.44 28.18 3.59
CA MET A 160 -9.29 27.46 4.85
C MET A 160 -10.51 27.62 5.78
N GLU A 161 -11.53 28.38 5.36
CA GLU A 161 -12.76 28.63 6.12
C GLU A 161 -13.42 27.34 6.63
N ASP A 162 -13.71 26.40 5.74
CA ASP A 162 -14.35 25.14 6.11
C ASP A 162 -13.46 24.27 7.01
N ALA A 163 -12.15 24.31 6.80
CA ALA A 163 -11.21 23.55 7.61
C ALA A 163 -11.19 24.08 9.06
N ARG A 164 -11.18 25.41 9.26
CA ARG A 164 -11.30 26.03 10.59
C ARG A 164 -12.66 25.77 11.24
N ARG A 165 -13.74 25.86 10.46
CA ARG A 165 -15.10 25.64 10.96
C ARG A 165 -15.32 24.21 11.45
N LEU A 166 -14.75 23.22 10.74
CA LEU A 166 -15.04 21.81 11.00
C LEU A 166 -13.99 21.10 11.88
N PHE A 167 -12.78 21.65 12.04
CA PHE A 167 -11.75 20.97 12.83
C PHE A 167 -12.13 20.97 14.32
N PRO A 168 -12.15 19.79 14.98
CA PRO A 168 -12.70 19.66 16.33
C PRO A 168 -11.65 19.99 17.39
N TRP A 169 -11.34 21.28 17.57
CA TRP A 169 -10.41 21.71 18.61
C TRP A 169 -10.99 21.47 20.01
N THR A 170 -10.19 20.83 20.85
CA THR A 170 -10.29 20.90 22.31
C THR A 170 -9.23 21.87 22.84
N ASN A 171 -9.37 22.34 24.08
CA ASN A 171 -8.34 23.17 24.69
C ASN A 171 -6.97 22.47 24.69
N GLU A 172 -6.96 21.17 25.01
CA GLU A 172 -5.75 20.36 25.04
C GLU A 172 -5.13 20.19 23.64
N THR A 173 -5.92 19.83 22.63
CA THR A 173 -5.39 19.63 21.26
C THR A 173 -4.90 20.94 20.63
N ARG A 174 -5.55 22.07 20.93
CA ARG A 174 -5.09 23.40 20.52
C ARG A 174 -3.76 23.76 21.18
N GLU A 175 -3.64 23.57 22.49
CA GLU A 175 -2.39 23.78 23.22
C GLU A 175 -1.24 22.93 22.64
N LYS A 176 -1.48 21.64 22.37
CA LYS A 176 -0.46 20.77 21.75
C LYS A 176 -0.08 21.23 20.34
N ALA A 177 -1.02 21.74 19.54
CA ALA A 177 -0.70 22.29 18.22
C ALA A 177 0.18 23.56 18.31
N GLU A 178 -0.08 24.44 19.28
CA GLU A 178 0.76 25.60 19.57
C GLU A 178 2.17 25.19 20.01
N ILE A 179 2.30 24.16 20.86
CA ILE A 179 3.60 23.61 21.27
C ILE A 179 4.37 23.08 20.06
N ILE A 180 3.70 22.39 19.12
CA ILE A 180 4.34 21.93 17.87
C ILE A 180 4.83 23.14 17.05
N LEU A 181 4.03 24.20 16.89
CA LEU A 181 4.43 25.42 16.18
C LEU A 181 5.66 26.09 16.83
N GLN A 182 5.70 26.15 18.16
CA GLN A 182 6.85 26.67 18.90
C GLN A 182 8.09 25.78 18.71
N ALA A 183 7.93 24.45 18.73
CA ALA A 183 9.01 23.49 18.50
C ALA A 183 9.57 23.60 17.07
N VAL A 184 8.71 23.82 16.08
CA VAL A 184 9.09 24.06 14.67
C VAL A 184 9.90 25.35 14.55
N THR A 185 9.44 26.43 15.20
CA THR A 185 10.15 27.72 15.24
C THR A 185 11.54 27.57 15.86
N ARG A 186 11.66 26.80 16.95
CA ARG A 186 12.93 26.51 17.64
C ARG A 186 13.78 25.43 16.96
N ARG A 187 13.23 24.72 15.98
CA ARG A 187 13.80 23.52 15.33
C ARG A 187 14.28 22.44 16.32
N SER A 188 13.55 22.27 17.42
CA SER A 188 13.90 21.31 18.47
C SER A 188 12.64 20.83 19.18
N GLY A 189 12.57 19.54 19.52
CA GLY A 189 11.43 18.96 20.24
C GLY A 189 10.18 18.72 19.39
N VAL A 190 10.28 18.79 18.05
CA VAL A 190 9.13 18.66 17.15
C VAL A 190 8.50 17.27 17.25
N LYS A 191 9.33 16.23 17.23
CA LYS A 191 8.90 14.83 17.30
C LYS A 191 8.18 14.52 18.61
N GLU A 192 8.75 14.94 19.74
CA GLU A 192 8.19 14.75 21.08
C GLU A 192 6.84 15.48 21.22
N SER A 193 6.75 16.69 20.67
CA SER A 193 5.50 17.46 20.67
C SER A 193 4.40 16.79 19.82
N ILE A 194 4.76 16.21 18.67
CA ILE A 194 3.84 15.43 17.83
C ILE A 194 3.39 14.15 18.55
N MET A 195 4.28 13.50 19.31
CA MET A 195 3.94 12.32 20.09
C MET A 195 2.91 12.63 21.18
N GLU A 196 3.07 13.77 21.86
CA GLU A 196 2.12 14.24 22.87
C GLU A 196 0.77 14.61 22.26
N PHE A 197 0.72 15.27 21.10
CA PHE A 197 -0.53 15.45 20.38
C PHE A 197 -1.17 14.10 19.99
N SER A 198 -0.35 13.16 19.51
CA SER A 198 -0.80 11.83 19.11
C SER A 198 -1.39 11.07 20.31
N ARG A 199 -0.86 11.25 21.52
CA ARG A 199 -1.44 10.72 22.76
C ARG A 199 -2.85 11.24 22.99
N CYS A 200 -3.06 12.55 22.89
CA CYS A 200 -4.38 13.18 23.13
C CYS A 200 -5.46 12.64 22.18
N VAL A 201 -5.12 12.33 20.92
CA VAL A 201 -6.11 11.86 19.93
C VAL A 201 -6.25 10.33 19.89
N VAL A 202 -5.23 9.57 20.30
CA VAL A 202 -5.25 8.10 20.31
C VAL A 202 -5.84 7.55 21.60
N ILE A 203 -5.52 8.17 22.74
CA ILE A 203 -5.99 7.77 24.07
C ILE A 203 -7.14 8.70 24.47
N GLN A 204 -8.25 8.57 23.73
CA GLN A 204 -9.45 9.37 23.92
C GLN A 204 -10.68 8.48 23.75
N HIS A 205 -11.72 8.76 24.54
CA HIS A 205 -13.04 8.25 24.22
C HIS A 205 -13.63 8.98 23.01
N VAL A 206 -14.18 8.22 22.07
CA VAL A 206 -14.83 8.73 20.85
C VAL A 206 -16.25 8.19 20.78
N CYS A 207 -17.18 9.02 20.33
CA CYS A 207 -18.51 8.56 19.93
C CYS A 207 -18.56 8.48 18.40
N ASP A 208 -19.10 7.39 17.86
CA ASP A 208 -19.11 7.09 16.41
C ASP A 208 -19.70 8.20 15.51
N SER A 209 -20.45 9.16 16.07
CA SER A 209 -21.23 10.16 15.32
C SER A 209 -20.86 11.63 15.55
N ASP A 210 -19.94 11.96 16.47
CA ASP A 210 -19.74 13.37 16.88
C ASP A 210 -18.62 14.10 16.15
N PHE A 211 -17.75 13.38 15.42
CA PHE A 211 -16.54 13.93 14.79
C PHE A 211 -15.67 14.79 15.74
N ALA A 212 -15.81 14.61 17.07
CA ALA A 212 -15.14 15.42 18.08
C ALA A 212 -13.65 15.04 18.24
N ASN A 213 -13.26 13.87 17.74
CA ASN A 213 -11.87 13.46 17.68
C ASN A 213 -11.23 13.93 16.35
N PRO A 214 -10.06 14.60 16.38
CA PRO A 214 -9.39 15.09 15.18
C PRO A 214 -9.11 14.02 14.11
N VAL A 215 -8.83 12.77 14.50
CA VAL A 215 -8.60 11.67 13.57
C VAL A 215 -9.90 11.24 12.89
N ILE A 216 -11.02 11.18 13.63
CA ILE A 216 -12.35 10.87 13.08
C ILE A 216 -12.80 11.95 12.09
N HIS A 217 -12.64 13.24 12.44
CA HIS A 217 -12.85 14.34 11.49
C HIS A 217 -11.96 14.18 10.25
N PHE A 218 -10.67 13.93 10.45
CA PHE A 218 -9.73 13.84 9.34
C PHE A 218 -9.99 12.64 8.43
N MET A 219 -10.58 11.55 8.93
CA MET A 219 -11.06 10.44 8.11
C MET A 219 -12.13 10.89 7.10
N ALA A 220 -13.01 11.83 7.46
CA ALA A 220 -13.96 12.39 6.51
C ALA A 220 -13.24 13.18 5.40
N VAL A 221 -12.22 13.98 5.77
CA VAL A 221 -11.41 14.76 4.82
C VAL A 221 -10.59 13.85 3.89
N LEU A 222 -9.99 12.78 4.42
CA LEU A 222 -9.31 11.75 3.63
C LEU A 222 -10.28 11.00 2.69
N GLY A 223 -11.55 10.95 3.06
CA GLY A 223 -12.65 10.46 2.24
C GLY A 223 -12.85 11.25 0.95
N ILE A 224 -12.19 12.40 0.75
CA ILE A 224 -12.30 13.19 -0.48
C ILE A 224 -11.21 12.78 -1.49
N HIS A 225 -11.60 12.63 -2.75
CA HIS A 225 -10.68 12.51 -3.88
C HIS A 225 -10.02 13.86 -4.16
N GLN A 226 -8.68 13.92 -4.09
CA GLN A 226 -7.91 15.16 -4.27
C GLN A 226 -8.03 15.76 -5.68
N ASP A 227 -8.21 14.93 -6.69
CA ASP A 227 -8.29 15.31 -8.10
C ASP A 227 -9.69 15.78 -8.50
N ARG A 228 -10.74 15.12 -7.99
CA ARG A 228 -12.13 15.35 -8.43
C ARG A 228 -12.98 16.14 -7.44
N GLY A 229 -12.60 16.17 -6.17
CA GLY A 229 -13.40 16.73 -5.09
C GLY A 229 -14.69 15.94 -4.81
N THR A 230 -14.70 14.64 -5.13
CA THR A 230 -15.81 13.71 -4.86
C THR A 230 -15.49 12.85 -3.64
N LEU A 231 -16.50 12.30 -2.98
CA LEU A 231 -16.29 11.40 -1.85
C LEU A 231 -15.96 9.98 -2.31
N ARG A 232 -15.13 9.29 -1.53
CA ARG A 232 -14.71 7.89 -1.69
C ARG A 232 -15.76 6.97 -1.10
N GLU A 233 -16.09 5.91 -1.84
CA GLU A 233 -16.90 4.82 -1.33
C GLU A 233 -16.05 3.80 -0.55
N GLY A 234 -16.71 2.86 0.14
CA GLY A 234 -16.04 1.89 1.02
C GLY A 234 -14.95 1.06 0.34
N GLN A 235 -15.17 0.65 -0.93
CA GLN A 235 -14.19 -0.10 -1.72
C GLN A 235 -12.88 0.66 -1.94
N ASP A 236 -12.96 1.96 -2.17
CA ASP A 236 -11.80 2.83 -2.44
C ASP A 236 -11.14 3.35 -1.15
N TYR A 237 -11.79 3.16 0.01
CA TYR A 237 -11.35 3.71 1.29
C TYR A 237 -10.71 2.68 2.24
N SER A 238 -10.96 1.39 2.03
CA SER A 238 -10.48 0.31 2.90
C SER A 238 -8.96 0.30 3.13
N SER A 239 -8.17 0.65 2.11
CA SER A 239 -6.70 0.72 2.20
C SER A 239 -6.19 1.90 3.06
N ILE A 240 -6.92 3.01 3.08
CA ILE A 240 -6.61 4.19 3.90
C ILE A 240 -6.83 3.85 5.37
N LEU A 241 -7.99 3.27 5.68
CA LEU A 241 -8.33 2.81 7.02
C LEU A 241 -7.34 1.78 7.55
N ALA A 242 -6.91 0.82 6.73
CA ALA A 242 -5.88 -0.14 7.11
C ALA A 242 -4.55 0.54 7.50
N GLY A 243 -4.19 1.62 6.80
CA GLY A 243 -3.03 2.44 7.13
C GLY A 243 -3.15 3.18 8.45
N LEU A 244 -4.31 3.81 8.70
CA LEU A 244 -4.58 4.48 9.97
C LEU A 244 -4.58 3.48 11.15
N VAL A 245 -5.20 2.31 11.00
CA VAL A 245 -5.14 1.24 12.01
C VAL A 245 -3.71 0.84 12.31
N TYR A 246 -2.84 0.74 11.30
CA TYR A 246 -1.43 0.41 11.50
C TYR A 246 -0.71 1.51 12.29
N CYS A 247 -0.83 2.77 11.87
CA CYS A 247 -0.23 3.92 12.56
C CYS A 247 -0.68 4.01 14.01
N VAL A 248 -2.00 3.95 14.27
CA VAL A 248 -2.54 4.00 15.63
C VAL A 248 -1.98 2.85 16.47
N ARG A 249 -1.88 1.63 15.94
CA ARG A 249 -1.32 0.49 16.71
C ARG A 249 0.15 0.68 17.09
N VAL A 250 1.00 1.14 16.18
CA VAL A 250 2.43 1.33 16.49
C VAL A 250 2.63 2.50 17.46
N ILE A 251 1.87 3.59 17.29
CA ILE A 251 1.88 4.74 18.21
C ILE A 251 1.37 4.31 19.60
N SER A 252 0.24 3.62 19.68
CA SER A 252 -0.31 3.14 20.95
C SER A 252 0.64 2.23 21.71
N LEU A 253 1.36 1.34 21.01
CA LEU A 253 2.33 0.47 21.66
C LEU A 253 3.49 1.28 22.26
N GLU A 254 3.99 2.26 21.52
CA GLU A 254 5.05 3.17 21.98
C GLU A 254 4.58 3.95 23.23
N LEU A 255 3.41 4.61 23.13
CA LEU A 255 2.81 5.44 24.19
C LEU A 255 2.52 4.70 25.50
N LEU A 256 2.09 3.44 25.40
CA LEU A 256 1.59 2.67 26.55
C LEU A 256 2.62 1.72 27.14
N LEU A 257 3.67 1.36 26.40
CA LEU A 257 4.61 0.32 26.83
C LEU A 257 6.09 0.71 26.72
N LEU A 258 6.49 1.55 25.76
CA LEU A 258 7.91 1.77 25.45
C LEU A 258 8.45 3.10 26.00
N SER A 259 7.63 4.13 26.14
CA SER A 259 8.05 5.44 26.66
C SER A 259 8.53 5.45 28.12
N ASN A 260 8.30 4.38 28.89
CA ASN A 260 8.60 4.34 30.33
C ASN A 260 9.90 3.60 30.71
N GLY A 261 10.69 3.09 29.75
CA GLY A 261 12.04 2.52 29.96
C GLY A 261 12.14 1.24 30.82
N SER A 262 11.13 0.94 31.63
CA SER A 262 11.07 -0.18 32.58
C SER A 262 10.18 -1.29 32.03
N ARG A 263 10.73 -2.51 31.91
CA ARG A 263 10.04 -3.67 31.32
C ARG A 263 9.64 -4.68 32.40
N GLY A 264 8.81 -4.23 33.35
CA GLY A 264 8.32 -5.05 34.47
C GLY A 264 6.89 -5.57 34.29
N THR A 265 6.43 -6.33 35.28
CA THR A 265 5.04 -6.80 35.39
C THR A 265 4.01 -5.68 35.60
N PRO A 266 4.31 -4.56 36.31
CA PRO A 266 3.36 -3.45 36.46
C PRO A 266 3.07 -2.73 35.14
N GLU A 267 4.07 -2.52 34.29
CA GLU A 267 3.91 -1.82 33.00
C GLU A 267 3.05 -2.64 32.03
N ILE A 268 3.23 -3.96 32.00
CA ILE A 268 2.36 -4.86 31.21
C ILE A 268 0.92 -4.82 31.72
N SER A 269 0.73 -4.69 33.04
CA SER A 269 -0.60 -4.63 33.66
C SER A 269 -1.30 -3.31 33.32
N ASN A 270 -0.57 -2.19 33.38
CA ASN A 270 -1.04 -0.89 32.92
C ASN A 270 -1.37 -0.90 31.43
N PHE A 271 -0.49 -1.47 30.59
CA PHE A 271 -0.76 -1.63 29.16
C PHE A 271 -2.06 -2.39 28.90
N LYS A 272 -2.31 -3.50 29.60
CA LYS A 272 -3.57 -4.26 29.46
C LYS A 272 -4.79 -3.46 29.91
N MET A 273 -4.67 -2.67 30.98
CA MET A 273 -5.75 -1.80 31.46
C MET A 273 -6.08 -0.73 30.43
N GLN A 274 -5.10 0.07 30.02
CA GLN A 274 -5.25 1.14 29.03
C GLN A 274 -5.75 0.60 27.68
N ARG A 275 -5.26 -0.58 27.27
CA ARG A 275 -5.76 -1.24 26.05
C ARG A 275 -7.25 -1.58 26.15
N ARG A 276 -7.72 -2.11 27.29
CA ARG A 276 -9.14 -2.44 27.48
C ARG A 276 -10.02 -1.19 27.46
N GLU A 277 -9.53 -0.08 27.98
CA GLU A 277 -10.26 1.18 28.09
C GLU A 277 -10.36 1.92 26.73
N TYR A 278 -9.30 1.92 25.93
CA TYR A 278 -9.22 2.77 24.73
C TYR A 278 -9.05 2.04 23.39
N LEU A 279 -8.55 0.80 23.36
CA LEU A 279 -8.05 0.17 22.13
C LEU A 279 -8.73 -1.15 21.74
N GLN A 280 -9.44 -1.79 22.68
CA GLN A 280 -10.10 -3.08 22.47
C GLN A 280 -11.50 -2.92 21.87
N ASP A 281 -11.95 -3.88 21.07
CA ASP A 281 -13.32 -3.89 20.55
C ASP A 281 -14.35 -3.68 21.66
N GLY A 282 -15.40 -2.92 21.34
CA GLY A 282 -16.41 -2.51 22.31
C GLY A 282 -15.96 -1.40 23.27
N SER A 283 -14.68 -1.01 23.29
CA SER A 283 -14.28 0.24 23.93
C SER A 283 -14.72 1.41 23.05
N MET A 284 -15.23 2.48 23.67
CA MET A 284 -15.61 3.72 22.97
C MET A 284 -14.36 4.52 22.62
N GLY A 285 -13.38 3.93 21.93
CA GLY A 285 -12.09 4.54 21.62
C GLY A 285 -11.78 4.60 20.13
N LEU A 286 -10.72 5.35 19.77
CA LEU A 286 -10.38 5.61 18.37
C LEU A 286 -10.11 4.32 17.57
N LEU A 287 -9.27 3.43 18.09
CA LEU A 287 -8.85 2.24 17.35
C LEU A 287 -10.04 1.31 17.00
N PRO A 288 -10.95 0.97 17.94
CA PRO A 288 -12.18 0.23 17.63
C PRO A 288 -13.06 0.91 16.58
N ALA A 289 -13.25 2.23 16.65
CA ALA A 289 -14.05 2.97 15.66
C ALA A 289 -13.47 2.81 14.24
N ILE A 290 -12.16 2.97 14.06
CA ILE A 290 -11.49 2.78 12.77
C ILE A 290 -11.58 1.31 12.30
N ILE A 291 -11.39 0.35 13.20
CA ILE A 291 -11.46 -1.09 12.87
C ILE A 291 -12.89 -1.48 12.45
N SER A 292 -13.91 -1.00 13.16
CA SER A 292 -15.32 -1.21 12.82
C SER A 292 -15.62 -0.69 11.41
N LEU A 293 -15.21 0.55 11.11
CA LEU A 293 -15.39 1.11 9.79
C LEU A 293 -14.58 0.37 8.71
N LEU A 294 -13.37 -0.10 9.02
CA LEU A 294 -12.55 -0.90 8.10
C LEU A 294 -13.21 -2.25 7.77
N ALA A 295 -13.79 -2.93 8.76
CA ALA A 295 -14.50 -4.18 8.55
C ALA A 295 -15.73 -3.97 7.63
N TYR A 296 -16.46 -2.87 7.82
CA TYR A 296 -17.58 -2.52 6.97
C TYR A 296 -17.14 -2.17 5.54
N ALA A 297 -16.09 -1.34 5.39
CA ALA A 297 -15.50 -1.00 4.09
C ALA A 297 -15.01 -2.23 3.33
N LYS A 298 -14.38 -3.19 4.01
CA LYS A 298 -13.97 -4.48 3.41
C LYS A 298 -15.16 -5.33 2.96
N THR A 299 -16.27 -5.30 3.71
CA THR A 299 -17.50 -6.01 3.33
C THR A 299 -18.08 -5.43 2.05
N ILE A 300 -18.12 -4.10 1.93
CA ILE A 300 -18.49 -3.42 0.69
C ILE A 300 -17.54 -3.81 -0.43
N ALA A 301 -16.23 -3.68 -0.23
CA ALA A 301 -15.21 -4.00 -1.23
C ALA A 301 -15.30 -5.44 -1.76
N LYS A 302 -15.61 -6.41 -0.88
CA LYS A 302 -15.76 -7.81 -1.25
C LYS A 302 -17.00 -8.06 -2.12
N ASN A 303 -18.08 -7.32 -1.88
CA ASN A 303 -19.34 -7.44 -2.60
C ASN A 303 -19.42 -6.49 -3.80
N TYR A 304 -18.51 -5.53 -3.90
CA TYR A 304 -18.44 -4.59 -5.00
C TYR A 304 -17.94 -5.30 -6.26
N THR A 305 -18.81 -5.40 -7.26
CA THR A 305 -18.41 -5.91 -8.57
C THR A 305 -17.71 -4.76 -9.31
N ASN A 306 -16.44 -4.91 -9.65
CA ASN A 306 -15.71 -3.89 -10.41
C ASN A 306 -16.51 -3.52 -11.67
N PHE A 307 -16.93 -2.27 -11.79
CA PHE A 307 -17.65 -1.73 -12.95
C PHE A 307 -17.00 -2.18 -14.25
N GLY A 308 -17.70 -3.01 -15.05
CA GLY A 308 -17.45 -3.29 -16.47
C GLY A 308 -15.98 -3.46 -16.91
N ALA A 309 -15.07 -3.80 -16.01
CA ALA A 309 -13.64 -3.71 -16.29
C ALA A 309 -13.19 -4.84 -17.20
N VAL A 310 -13.92 -5.96 -17.13
CA VAL A 310 -13.76 -7.14 -17.98
C VAL A 310 -15.14 -7.61 -18.39
N PHE A 311 -15.37 -7.75 -19.67
CA PHE A 311 -16.54 -8.45 -20.20
C PHE A 311 -16.19 -9.15 -21.52
N TRP A 312 -17.07 -10.04 -21.96
CA TRP A 312 -16.87 -10.87 -23.14
C TRP A 312 -17.85 -10.47 -24.24
N GLU A 313 -17.32 -10.25 -25.43
CA GLU A 313 -18.08 -9.99 -26.67
C GLU A 313 -18.00 -11.22 -27.59
N ASP A 314 -18.78 -11.19 -28.67
CA ASP A 314 -18.68 -12.14 -29.79
C ASP A 314 -18.68 -13.62 -29.34
N GLY A 315 -19.63 -13.98 -28.47
CA GLY A 315 -19.78 -15.35 -27.97
C GLY A 315 -18.60 -15.84 -27.12
N ASN A 316 -17.95 -14.95 -26.36
CA ASN A 316 -16.74 -15.18 -25.57
C ASN A 316 -15.45 -15.36 -26.38
N CYS A 317 -15.43 -14.90 -27.63
CA CYS A 317 -14.22 -14.91 -28.46
C CYS A 317 -13.36 -13.65 -28.29
N VAL A 318 -13.93 -12.58 -27.72
CA VAL A 318 -13.22 -11.31 -27.51
C VAL A 318 -13.37 -10.88 -26.05
N MET A 319 -12.25 -10.75 -25.34
CA MET A 319 -12.22 -10.13 -24.03
C MET A 319 -12.07 -8.62 -24.18
N VAL A 320 -12.96 -7.84 -23.58
CA VAL A 320 -12.79 -6.40 -23.43
C VAL A 320 -12.26 -6.10 -22.04
N TYR A 321 -11.03 -5.61 -21.96
CA TYR A 321 -10.39 -5.20 -20.71
C TYR A 321 -10.18 -3.68 -20.69
N LYS A 322 -10.92 -2.97 -19.83
CA LYS A 322 -10.84 -1.49 -19.71
C LYS A 322 -10.93 -0.76 -21.06
N GLY A 323 -11.79 -1.24 -21.96
CA GLY A 323 -12.00 -0.70 -23.30
C GLY A 323 -11.04 -1.23 -24.37
N ALA A 324 -9.99 -1.97 -24.02
CA ALA A 324 -9.13 -2.66 -24.97
C ALA A 324 -9.73 -4.01 -25.38
N ARG A 325 -9.83 -4.27 -26.68
CA ARG A 325 -10.36 -5.55 -27.23
C ARG A 325 -9.21 -6.52 -27.47
N ILE A 326 -9.31 -7.72 -26.91
CA ILE A 326 -8.31 -8.78 -27.00
C ILE A 326 -9.00 -10.04 -27.56
N ALA A 327 -8.72 -10.37 -28.82
CA ALA A 327 -9.24 -11.57 -29.46
C ALA A 327 -8.56 -12.83 -28.89
N MET A 328 -9.33 -13.88 -28.64
CA MET A 328 -8.82 -15.14 -28.07
C MET A 328 -7.77 -15.81 -28.97
N ASP A 329 -7.88 -15.70 -30.29
CA ASP A 329 -6.90 -16.27 -31.21
C ASP A 329 -5.54 -15.57 -31.10
N HIS A 330 -5.52 -14.25 -30.90
CA HIS A 330 -4.28 -13.52 -30.62
C HIS A 330 -3.68 -13.91 -29.28
N PHE A 331 -4.52 -14.17 -28.27
CA PHE A 331 -4.05 -14.63 -26.98
C PHE A 331 -3.41 -16.02 -27.08
N ARG A 332 -4.03 -16.96 -27.82
CA ARG A 332 -3.47 -18.30 -28.08
C ARG A 332 -2.15 -18.22 -28.84
N ALA A 333 -2.12 -17.47 -29.95
CA ALA A 333 -0.92 -17.27 -30.74
C ALA A 333 0.22 -16.63 -29.93
N MET A 334 -0.08 -15.67 -29.04
CA MET A 334 0.91 -15.10 -28.13
C MET A 334 1.54 -16.16 -27.22
N VAL A 335 0.73 -17.07 -26.66
CA VAL A 335 1.24 -18.14 -25.78
C VAL A 335 2.08 -19.14 -26.58
N GLU A 336 1.61 -19.57 -27.75
CA GLU A 336 2.36 -20.48 -28.64
C GLU A 336 3.71 -19.88 -29.08
N ASN A 337 3.71 -18.62 -29.52
CA ASN A 337 4.92 -17.91 -29.91
C ASN A 337 5.90 -17.77 -28.74
N ALA A 338 5.42 -17.47 -27.53
CA ALA A 338 6.29 -17.37 -26.36
C ALA A 338 6.98 -18.69 -26.00
N ILE A 339 6.31 -19.83 -26.22
CA ILE A 339 6.90 -21.17 -26.03
C ILE A 339 7.98 -21.40 -27.08
N HIS A 340 7.68 -21.13 -28.36
CA HIS A 340 8.66 -21.27 -29.45
C HIS A 340 9.88 -20.37 -29.25
N ASP A 341 9.68 -19.10 -28.90
CA ASP A 341 10.77 -18.16 -28.59
C ASP A 341 11.64 -18.66 -27.42
N ALA A 342 11.02 -19.25 -26.39
CA ALA A 342 11.74 -19.82 -25.26
C ALA A 342 12.55 -21.06 -25.65
N GLU A 343 11.99 -21.95 -26.48
CA GLU A 343 12.67 -23.14 -27.00
C GLU A 343 13.84 -22.79 -27.90
N ASP A 344 13.65 -21.87 -28.85
CA ASP A 344 14.70 -21.40 -29.75
C ASP A 344 15.82 -20.75 -28.95
N LEU A 345 15.49 -19.88 -28.01
CA LEU A 345 16.51 -19.21 -27.20
C LEU A 345 17.25 -20.20 -26.29
N LEU A 346 16.57 -21.20 -25.72
CA LEU A 346 17.24 -22.28 -25.00
C LEU A 346 18.21 -23.03 -25.91
N TRP A 347 17.72 -23.62 -27.00
CA TRP A 347 18.49 -24.57 -27.78
C TRP A 347 19.55 -23.90 -28.65
N LEU A 348 19.24 -22.77 -29.28
CA LEU A 348 20.14 -22.08 -30.20
C LEU A 348 21.17 -21.24 -29.43
N ASP A 349 20.73 -20.41 -28.48
CA ASP A 349 21.60 -19.43 -27.85
C ASP A 349 22.29 -19.96 -26.59
N LEU A 350 21.56 -20.68 -25.73
CA LEU A 350 22.08 -21.10 -24.43
C LEU A 350 22.80 -22.45 -24.50
N MET A 351 22.22 -23.41 -25.21
CA MET A 351 22.74 -24.78 -25.29
C MET A 351 23.60 -25.02 -26.55
N SER A 352 23.64 -24.07 -27.49
CA SER A 352 24.38 -24.18 -28.76
C SER A 352 24.11 -25.50 -29.52
N THR A 353 22.84 -25.93 -29.55
CA THR A 353 22.38 -27.20 -30.13
C THR A 353 21.30 -26.93 -31.20
N PRO A 354 21.69 -26.49 -32.42
CA PRO A 354 20.73 -26.11 -33.46
C PRO A 354 20.01 -27.30 -34.10
N LEU A 355 20.68 -28.45 -34.18
CA LEU A 355 20.08 -29.67 -34.73
C LEU A 355 19.15 -30.32 -33.71
N GLU A 356 17.88 -30.48 -34.07
CA GLU A 356 16.86 -31.10 -33.22
C GLU A 356 17.24 -32.50 -32.75
N SER A 357 17.85 -33.31 -33.64
CA SER A 357 18.33 -34.66 -33.31
C SER A 357 19.35 -34.71 -32.18
N ASN A 358 20.00 -33.58 -31.88
CA ASN A 358 20.98 -33.47 -30.81
C ASN A 358 20.37 -32.91 -29.52
N ARG A 359 19.16 -32.35 -29.56
CA ARG A 359 18.47 -31.82 -28.38
C ARG A 359 18.17 -32.94 -27.40
N PHE A 360 18.18 -32.61 -26.12
CA PHE A 360 17.88 -33.58 -25.08
C PHE A 360 16.35 -33.71 -24.93
N GLU A 361 15.85 -34.92 -25.11
CA GLU A 361 14.44 -35.24 -24.97
C GLU A 361 14.21 -36.09 -23.72
N LEU A 362 13.16 -35.73 -22.97
CA LEU A 362 12.68 -36.50 -21.83
C LEU A 362 11.24 -36.91 -22.05
N LYS A 363 10.99 -38.22 -21.97
CA LYS A 363 9.63 -38.75 -21.83
C LYS A 363 9.19 -38.52 -20.41
N LEU A 364 8.44 -37.44 -20.18
CA LEU A 364 7.98 -37.06 -18.86
C LEU A 364 7.09 -38.14 -18.20
N ASN A 365 6.42 -38.98 -19.01
CA ASN A 365 5.58 -40.10 -18.58
C ASN A 365 6.36 -41.39 -18.21
N ASP A 366 7.70 -41.34 -18.23
CA ASP A 366 8.55 -42.42 -17.74
C ASP A 366 9.31 -42.05 -16.44
N LEU A 367 9.09 -40.85 -15.89
CA LEU A 367 9.75 -40.30 -14.71
C LEU A 367 8.94 -40.54 -13.42
N SER A 368 9.57 -41.24 -12.47
CA SER A 368 9.02 -41.42 -11.12
C SER A 368 9.54 -40.35 -10.13
N ASP A 369 8.68 -39.89 -9.23
CA ASP A 369 9.08 -38.99 -8.13
C ASP A 369 8.46 -39.45 -6.79
N ASP A 370 9.25 -39.39 -5.71
CA ASP A 370 8.74 -39.53 -4.34
C ASP A 370 8.49 -38.13 -3.76
N MET A 371 7.27 -37.62 -3.98
CA MET A 371 6.83 -36.32 -3.47
C MET A 371 6.77 -36.24 -1.95
N SER A 372 6.80 -37.38 -1.24
CA SER A 372 6.79 -37.44 0.23
C SER A 372 8.19 -37.32 0.85
N SER A 373 9.24 -37.61 0.06
CA SER A 373 10.62 -37.55 0.55
C SER A 373 11.00 -36.15 1.02
N ARG A 374 11.49 -36.08 2.27
CA ARG A 374 12.08 -34.89 2.90
C ARG A 374 13.58 -35.02 3.12
N GLU A 375 14.21 -36.04 2.52
CA GLU A 375 15.64 -36.24 2.63
C GLU A 375 16.38 -35.03 2.08
N LEU A 376 17.39 -34.55 2.83
CA LEU A 376 18.19 -33.40 2.44
C LEU A 376 18.92 -33.70 1.12
N GLY A 377 18.75 -32.83 0.13
CA GLY A 377 19.39 -32.96 -1.18
C GLY A 377 18.63 -33.83 -2.19
N TYR A 378 17.53 -34.47 -1.81
CA TYR A 378 16.74 -35.31 -2.72
C TYR A 378 15.99 -34.49 -3.80
N SER A 379 15.91 -35.06 -5.00
CA SER A 379 15.12 -34.63 -6.17
C SER A 379 14.70 -35.84 -7.01
N PHE A 380 13.67 -35.69 -7.85
CA PHE A 380 13.33 -36.71 -8.85
C PHE A 380 14.50 -37.04 -9.80
N VAL A 381 15.46 -36.11 -9.96
CA VAL A 381 16.70 -36.35 -10.72
C VAL A 381 17.52 -37.51 -10.12
N ASP A 382 17.50 -37.62 -8.81
CA ASP A 382 18.23 -38.64 -8.03
C ASP A 382 17.37 -39.91 -7.82
N HIS A 383 16.12 -39.93 -8.31
CA HIS A 383 15.25 -41.10 -8.18
C HIS A 383 15.85 -42.30 -8.95
N PRO A 384 16.02 -43.48 -8.32
CA PRO A 384 16.74 -44.61 -8.92
C PRO A 384 16.21 -45.09 -10.28
N LYS A 385 14.90 -44.95 -10.53
CA LYS A 385 14.26 -45.34 -11.81
C LYS A 385 14.51 -44.37 -12.96
N ASN A 386 14.87 -43.12 -12.68
CA ASN A 386 14.90 -42.07 -13.71
C ASN A 386 16.24 -42.02 -14.45
N HIS A 387 17.33 -42.48 -13.80
CA HIS A 387 18.68 -42.49 -14.37
C HIS A 387 19.13 -41.10 -14.91
N LEU A 388 18.62 -40.01 -14.34
CA LEU A 388 18.88 -38.63 -14.82
C LEU A 388 20.19 -38.05 -14.29
N ALA A 389 20.56 -38.38 -13.05
CA ALA A 389 21.78 -37.87 -12.40
C ALA A 389 23.07 -38.17 -13.20
N THR A 390 23.11 -39.29 -13.93
CA THR A 390 24.26 -39.70 -14.76
C THR A 390 24.17 -39.23 -16.22
N LYS A 391 23.00 -38.81 -16.71
CA LYS A 391 22.76 -38.50 -18.14
C LYS A 391 22.71 -37.02 -18.50
N SER A 392 22.40 -36.12 -17.56
CA SER A 392 21.85 -34.79 -17.92
C SER A 392 22.73 -33.58 -17.57
N LEU A 393 23.42 -33.56 -16.43
CA LEU A 393 24.13 -32.37 -15.96
C LEU A 393 25.42 -32.07 -16.75
N ASP A 394 26.11 -33.13 -17.18
CA ASP A 394 27.44 -33.02 -17.79
C ASP A 394 27.38 -32.65 -19.28
N VAL A 395 26.32 -33.08 -19.97
CA VAL A 395 26.20 -32.93 -21.44
C VAL A 395 26.02 -31.46 -21.85
N THR A 396 25.26 -30.69 -21.08
CA THR A 396 24.93 -29.30 -21.42
C THR A 396 26.12 -28.36 -21.26
N ALA A 397 26.77 -28.37 -20.09
CA ALA A 397 27.93 -27.53 -19.83
C ALA A 397 29.09 -27.90 -20.76
N THR A 398 29.29 -29.19 -21.01
CA THR A 398 30.28 -29.68 -21.96
C THR A 398 29.99 -29.17 -23.37
N ARG A 399 28.75 -29.30 -23.87
CA ARG A 399 28.35 -28.83 -25.20
C ARG A 399 28.55 -27.33 -25.38
N LEU A 400 28.17 -26.53 -24.38
CA LEU A 400 28.42 -25.09 -24.41
C LEU A 400 29.93 -24.82 -24.52
N LEU A 401 30.75 -25.42 -23.66
CA LEU A 401 32.21 -25.21 -23.65
C LEU A 401 32.90 -25.64 -24.95
N VAL A 402 32.42 -26.70 -25.62
CA VAL A 402 33.00 -27.16 -26.89
C VAL A 402 32.46 -26.42 -28.12
N SER A 403 31.34 -25.70 -27.98
CA SER A 403 30.77 -24.89 -29.06
C SER A 403 31.71 -23.74 -29.47
N GLU A 404 31.55 -23.24 -30.70
CA GLU A 404 32.31 -22.08 -31.19
C GLU A 404 32.13 -20.85 -30.28
N ASN A 405 30.90 -20.61 -29.80
CA ASN A 405 30.60 -19.49 -28.93
C ASN A 405 31.21 -19.69 -27.53
N GLY A 406 31.13 -20.89 -26.97
CA GLY A 406 31.76 -21.20 -25.69
C GLY A 406 33.28 -21.11 -25.72
N LYS A 407 33.93 -21.62 -26.77
CA LYS A 407 35.39 -21.47 -26.98
C LYS A 407 35.81 -20.01 -27.11
N LYS A 408 34.99 -19.15 -27.73
CA LYS A 408 35.27 -17.70 -27.78
C LYS A 408 35.08 -17.04 -26.42
N MET A 409 34.08 -17.50 -25.65
CA MET A 409 33.70 -16.99 -24.35
C MET A 409 34.63 -17.47 -23.23
N PHE A 410 35.25 -18.65 -23.34
CA PHE A 410 36.19 -19.23 -22.38
C PHE A 410 37.52 -19.59 -23.09
N ARG A 411 38.56 -18.81 -22.83
CA ARG A 411 39.89 -18.95 -23.45
C ARG A 411 40.98 -18.93 -22.38
N ASP A 412 41.97 -19.82 -22.50
CA ASP A 412 43.13 -19.90 -21.61
C ASP A 412 42.77 -19.94 -20.11
N GLY A 413 41.69 -20.66 -19.79
CA GLY A 413 41.16 -20.76 -18.42
C GLY A 413 40.44 -19.51 -17.90
N LYS A 414 40.16 -18.53 -18.76
CA LYS A 414 39.51 -17.26 -18.40
C LYS A 414 38.25 -16.99 -19.23
N TRP A 415 37.25 -16.41 -18.57
CA TRP A 415 36.02 -15.96 -19.20
C TRP A 415 36.19 -14.58 -19.84
N HIS A 416 35.71 -14.40 -21.07
CA HIS A 416 35.74 -13.13 -21.78
C HIS A 416 34.59 -12.22 -21.30
N PRO A 417 34.87 -11.06 -20.65
CA PRO A 417 33.86 -10.29 -19.93
C PRO A 417 32.62 -9.91 -20.75
N MET A 418 32.80 -9.36 -21.96
CA MET A 418 31.68 -8.92 -22.80
C MET A 418 30.81 -10.08 -23.30
N LEU A 419 31.42 -11.15 -23.81
CA LEU A 419 30.69 -12.32 -24.31
C LEU A 419 29.94 -13.03 -23.19
N THR A 420 30.54 -13.10 -21.99
CA THR A 420 29.87 -13.61 -20.79
C THR A 420 28.69 -12.73 -20.40
N ALA A 421 28.84 -11.40 -20.43
CA ALA A 421 27.73 -10.49 -20.15
C ALA A 421 26.59 -10.66 -21.17
N ASP A 422 26.91 -10.82 -22.45
CA ASP A 422 25.92 -11.06 -23.52
C ASP A 422 25.17 -12.38 -23.32
N TYR A 423 25.90 -13.45 -23.00
CA TYR A 423 25.31 -14.75 -22.65
C TYR A 423 24.37 -14.63 -21.45
N LEU A 424 24.80 -13.97 -20.37
CA LEU A 424 23.96 -13.77 -19.18
C LEU A 424 22.71 -12.93 -19.47
N ARG A 425 22.79 -11.95 -20.39
CA ARG A 425 21.61 -11.21 -20.85
C ARG A 425 20.61 -12.13 -21.58
N ARG A 426 21.09 -13.07 -22.39
CA ARG A 426 20.23 -14.09 -23.03
C ARG A 426 19.63 -15.05 -22.00
N VAL A 427 20.39 -15.47 -20.98
CA VAL A 427 19.87 -16.28 -19.86
C VAL A 427 18.75 -15.56 -19.12
N GLU A 428 18.89 -14.26 -18.86
CA GLU A 428 17.83 -13.45 -18.25
C GLU A 428 16.59 -13.33 -19.15
N LEU A 429 16.77 -13.18 -20.47
CA LEU A 429 15.65 -13.18 -21.41
C LEU A 429 14.91 -14.52 -21.43
N PHE A 430 15.66 -15.64 -21.48
CA PHE A 430 15.10 -16.99 -21.36
C PHE A 430 14.27 -17.14 -20.10
N ARG A 431 14.82 -16.75 -18.94
CA ARG A 431 14.14 -16.90 -17.65
C ARG A 431 12.85 -16.09 -17.58
N LYS A 432 12.80 -14.90 -18.21
CA LYS A 432 11.58 -14.10 -18.31
C LYS A 432 10.51 -14.76 -19.19
N LEU A 433 10.90 -15.31 -20.35
CA LEU A 433 9.99 -16.03 -21.24
C LEU A 433 9.50 -17.34 -20.60
N LEU A 434 10.40 -18.12 -19.99
CA LEU A 434 10.07 -19.34 -19.28
C LEU A 434 9.11 -19.06 -18.11
N LEU A 435 9.35 -17.99 -17.34
CA LEU A 435 8.46 -17.55 -16.27
C LEU A 435 7.06 -17.25 -16.81
N PHE A 436 6.96 -16.53 -17.93
CA PHE A 436 5.69 -16.25 -18.59
C PHE A 436 5.00 -17.54 -19.05
N CYS A 437 5.72 -18.44 -19.73
CA CYS A 437 5.18 -19.71 -20.20
C CYS A 437 4.62 -20.54 -19.04
N VAL A 438 5.41 -20.80 -18.00
CA VAL A 438 4.97 -21.54 -16.80
C VAL A 438 3.76 -20.90 -16.13
N HIS A 439 3.71 -19.56 -16.08
CA HIS A 439 2.60 -18.85 -15.46
C HIS A 439 1.29 -18.95 -16.24
N VAL A 440 1.36 -18.87 -17.58
CA VAL A 440 0.17 -18.78 -18.45
C VAL A 440 -0.32 -20.17 -18.89
N THR A 441 0.57 -21.14 -19.05
CA THR A 441 0.19 -22.52 -19.41
C THR A 441 -0.07 -23.40 -18.20
N GLY A 442 0.44 -23.02 -17.02
CA GLY A 442 0.12 -23.67 -15.76
C GLY A 442 -1.32 -23.38 -15.34
N GLY A 443 -1.99 -24.35 -14.70
CA GLY A 443 -3.39 -24.22 -14.27
C GLY A 443 -3.64 -23.02 -13.35
N GLN A 444 -3.58 -23.22 -12.04
CA GLN A 444 -3.68 -22.08 -11.12
C GLN A 444 -2.32 -21.38 -11.03
N PRO A 445 -2.22 -20.07 -11.31
CA PRO A 445 -0.94 -19.37 -11.28
C PRO A 445 -0.36 -19.38 -9.87
N ALA A 446 0.91 -19.78 -9.76
CA ALA A 446 1.66 -19.75 -8.51
C ALA A 446 1.86 -18.30 -8.03
N ARG A 447 1.98 -18.10 -6.70
CA ARG A 447 2.20 -16.74 -6.15
C ARG A 447 3.58 -16.24 -6.56
N GLY A 448 3.75 -14.92 -6.67
CA GLY A 448 4.98 -14.31 -7.19
C GLY A 448 6.28 -14.82 -6.54
N THR A 449 6.31 -15.01 -5.21
CA THR A 449 7.48 -15.57 -4.53
C THR A 449 7.70 -17.05 -4.78
N GLU A 450 6.64 -17.82 -5.05
CA GLU A 450 6.70 -19.26 -5.31
C GLU A 450 7.23 -19.54 -6.72
N ILE A 451 6.79 -18.78 -7.72
CA ILE A 451 7.22 -18.95 -9.12
C ILE A 451 8.63 -18.41 -9.39
N LEU A 452 9.08 -17.41 -8.62
CA LEU A 452 10.41 -16.80 -8.77
C LEU A 452 11.51 -17.57 -8.01
N SER A 453 11.16 -18.52 -7.14
CA SER A 453 12.14 -19.34 -6.42
C SER A 453 12.06 -20.79 -6.85
N LEU A 454 12.97 -21.26 -7.70
CA LEU A 454 13.06 -22.67 -8.08
C LEU A 454 13.96 -23.43 -7.10
N ARG A 455 13.39 -24.40 -6.38
CA ARG A 455 14.09 -25.39 -5.57
C ARG A 455 13.86 -26.75 -6.19
N PHE A 456 14.86 -27.23 -6.93
CA PHE A 456 14.79 -28.55 -7.54
C PHE A 456 15.20 -29.68 -6.57
N LYS A 457 15.90 -29.34 -5.48
CA LYS A 457 16.36 -30.25 -4.41
C LYS A 457 15.81 -29.84 -3.05
N ASN A 458 15.57 -30.83 -2.20
CA ASN A 458 15.17 -30.61 -0.81
C ASN A 458 16.27 -29.88 -0.04
N GLY A 459 15.94 -28.75 0.57
CA GLY A 459 16.84 -27.98 1.43
C GLY A 459 16.64 -28.28 2.92
N CYS A 460 17.54 -27.77 3.76
CA CYS A 460 17.48 -27.95 5.21
C CYS A 460 16.30 -27.22 5.89
N VAL A 461 15.80 -26.15 5.27
CA VAL A 461 14.69 -25.34 5.82
C VAL A 461 13.36 -25.65 5.13
N ARG A 462 13.38 -25.91 3.81
CA ARG A 462 12.18 -26.24 3.02
C ARG A 462 12.51 -27.30 1.97
N PRO A 463 11.56 -28.20 1.67
CA PRO A 463 11.71 -29.15 0.57
C PRO A 463 11.73 -28.43 -0.80
N ARG A 464 11.98 -29.22 -1.85
CA ARG A 464 11.85 -28.78 -3.24
C ARG A 464 10.43 -28.29 -3.55
N ASN A 465 10.28 -27.54 -4.63
CA ASN A 465 8.97 -27.06 -5.12
C ASN A 465 8.71 -27.42 -6.59
N ILE A 466 9.50 -28.33 -7.15
CA ILE A 466 9.27 -28.96 -8.44
C ILE A 466 9.06 -30.44 -8.18
N PHE A 467 7.94 -30.96 -8.67
CA PHE A 467 7.50 -32.34 -8.48
C PHE A 467 7.01 -32.91 -9.81
N ILE A 468 7.09 -34.22 -9.94
CA ILE A 468 6.47 -34.95 -11.06
C ILE A 468 5.28 -35.73 -10.51
N LEU A 469 4.11 -35.54 -11.13
CA LEU A 469 2.88 -36.26 -10.82
C LEU A 469 2.43 -36.98 -12.09
N ASP A 470 2.09 -38.26 -11.96
CA ASP A 470 1.67 -39.12 -13.08
C ASP A 470 2.65 -39.09 -14.27
N GLY A 471 3.92 -38.91 -13.95
CA GLY A 471 5.01 -39.07 -14.90
C GLY A 471 5.42 -40.50 -15.05
#